data_AF-A0A2S2PUB6-F1
#
_entry.id   AF-A0A2S2PUB6-F1
#
_cell.length_a   1.000
_cell.length_b   1.000
_cell.length_c   1.000
_cell.angle_alpha   90.00
_cell.angle_beta   90.00
_cell.angle_gamma   90.00
#
_symmetry.space_group_name_H-M   'P 1'
#
loop_
_entity.id
_entity.type
_entity.pdbx_description
1 polymer ?
#
loop_
_entity_poly.entity_id
_entity_poly.type
_entity_poly.pdbx_seq_one_letter_code
_entity_poly.pdbx_strand_id
1 'polypeptide(L)'
;MCVKRLLEVDTQQKMYVHIDLGTNSTYDGDDIPLAKNSLVFLIVGMNGYWKLPIGYFLIDVLNGQERGNLLKTAIDLINDTGAHFHSITFDGASVNTSMCLPLETNFKDQTPLHIVNPLNNEKIFVFYDPAHMLKFRNAFGEKRTIQNGKGELIKWDYIQKLFEKEKNCRS
;
A
#
# COMPACT_ATOMS: atom_id res chain seq x y z
N MET A 1 -5.48 -5.19 4.11
CA MET A 1 -5.76 -6.65 4.09
C MET A 1 -7.26 -6.89 4.12
N CYS A 2 -7.77 -7.95 3.50
CA CYS A 2 -9.19 -8.31 3.62
C CYS A 2 -9.46 -8.97 4.99
N VAL A 3 -10.58 -8.64 5.62
CA VAL A 3 -11.00 -9.24 6.91
C VAL A 3 -12.29 -10.03 6.69
N LYS A 4 -12.46 -11.13 7.43
CA LYS A 4 -13.70 -11.91 7.39
C LYS A 4 -14.84 -11.04 7.93
N ARG A 5 -15.96 -11.02 7.21
CA ARG A 5 -17.20 -10.40 7.68
C ARG A 5 -17.79 -11.30 8.77
N LEU A 6 -17.57 -10.95 10.02
CA LEU A 6 -18.05 -11.70 11.18
C LEU A 6 -18.37 -10.74 12.31
N LEU A 7 -19.45 -11.01 13.04
CA LEU A 7 -19.82 -10.29 14.24
C LEU A 7 -19.15 -10.96 15.44
N GLU A 8 -18.17 -10.31 16.05
CA GLU A 8 -17.54 -10.77 17.28
C GLU A 8 -17.77 -9.75 18.41
N VAL A 9 -18.22 -10.26 19.56
CA VAL A 9 -18.41 -9.49 20.78
C VAL A 9 -17.37 -9.98 21.77
N ASP A 10 -16.47 -9.12 22.21
CA ASP A 10 -15.53 -9.48 23.27
C ASP A 10 -16.23 -9.54 24.64
N THR A 11 -15.58 -10.22 25.58
CA THR A 11 -15.92 -10.29 27.00
C THR A 11 -16.19 -8.93 27.65
N GLN A 12 -15.65 -7.82 27.10
CA GLN A 12 -15.94 -6.45 27.53
C GLN A 12 -17.13 -5.78 26.80
N GLN A 13 -17.94 -6.56 26.07
CA GLN A 13 -19.05 -6.09 25.21
C GLN A 13 -18.66 -5.12 24.09
N LYS A 14 -17.37 -5.09 23.71
CA LYS A 14 -16.94 -4.38 22.50
C LYS A 14 -17.33 -5.19 21.27
N MET A 15 -18.09 -4.57 20.36
CA MET A 15 -18.50 -5.15 19.08
C MET A 15 -17.43 -4.86 18.01
N TYR A 16 -16.80 -5.91 17.48
CA TYR A 16 -15.81 -5.84 16.40
C TYR A 16 -16.48 -6.26 15.09
N VAL A 17 -17.16 -5.31 14.45
CA VAL A 17 -18.05 -5.61 13.31
C VAL A 17 -18.02 -4.48 12.27
N HIS A 18 -17.92 -3.27 12.78
CA HIS A 18 -18.20 -2.06 12.03
C HIS A 18 -16.92 -1.33 11.64
N ILE A 19 -17.08 -0.35 10.75
CA ILE A 19 -16.01 0.61 10.47
C ILE A 19 -15.57 1.23 11.79
N ASP A 20 -14.29 1.08 12.11
CA ASP A 20 -13.67 1.64 13.29
C ASP A 20 -12.48 2.49 12.86
N LEU A 21 -12.69 3.81 12.92
CA LEU A 21 -11.70 4.83 12.63
C LEU A 21 -11.00 5.37 13.89
N GLY A 22 -11.26 4.78 15.06
CA GLY A 22 -10.67 5.20 16.34
C GLY A 22 -11.29 6.48 16.92
N THR A 23 -12.48 6.88 16.47
CA THR A 23 -13.15 8.13 16.87
C THR A 23 -14.08 7.98 18.09
N ASN A 24 -14.08 6.83 18.77
CA ASN A 24 -15.00 6.49 19.89
C ASN A 24 -16.48 6.83 19.60
N SER A 25 -16.86 6.83 18.32
CA SER A 25 -18.21 7.21 17.89
C SER A 25 -19.17 6.05 18.14
N THR A 26 -20.16 6.25 19.00
CA THR A 26 -21.29 5.33 19.12
C THR A 26 -22.21 5.51 17.92
N TYR A 27 -22.32 4.48 17.10
CA TYR A 27 -23.23 4.46 15.98
C TYR A 27 -24.61 4.00 16.47
N ASP A 28 -25.57 4.92 16.60
CA ASP A 28 -26.96 4.66 17.04
C ASP A 28 -27.89 4.31 15.86
N GLY A 29 -27.47 3.42 14.96
CA GLY A 29 -28.31 3.02 13.81
C GLY A 29 -28.15 1.55 13.43
N ASP A 30 -29.21 0.96 12.88
CA ASP A 30 -29.25 -0.46 12.49
C ASP A 30 -28.48 -0.76 11.18
N ASP A 31 -28.06 0.27 10.42
CA ASP A 31 -27.44 0.18 9.08
C ASP A 31 -25.93 0.51 9.09
N ILE A 32 -25.18 0.03 10.08
CA ILE A 32 -23.75 0.33 10.15
C ILE A 32 -22.97 -0.61 9.20
N PRO A 33 -22.22 -0.06 8.23
CA PRO A 33 -21.50 -0.87 7.24
C PRO A 33 -20.46 -1.79 7.91
N LEU A 34 -20.42 -3.03 7.44
CA LEU A 34 -19.45 -4.04 7.85
C LEU A 34 -18.06 -3.71 7.31
N ALA A 35 -17.04 -3.84 8.15
CA ALA A 35 -15.66 -3.74 7.70
C ALA A 35 -15.33 -4.89 6.72
N LYS A 36 -14.76 -4.55 5.56
CA LYS A 36 -14.28 -5.53 4.56
C LYS A 36 -12.77 -5.67 4.57
N ASN A 37 -12.08 -4.62 5.02
CA ASN A 37 -10.64 -4.49 4.98
C ASN A 37 -10.12 -3.94 6.31
N SER A 38 -8.85 -4.22 6.58
CA SER A 38 -8.06 -3.55 7.60
C SER A 38 -6.92 -2.81 6.92
N LEU A 39 -6.83 -1.50 7.19
CA LEU A 39 -5.68 -0.66 6.87
C LEU A 39 -4.75 -0.65 8.08
N VAL A 40 -3.48 -0.97 7.88
CA VAL A 40 -2.49 -1.05 8.96
C VAL A 40 -1.29 -0.19 8.59
N PHE A 41 -0.86 0.66 9.52
CA PHE A 41 0.38 1.42 9.42
C PHE A 41 1.46 0.72 10.23
N LEU A 42 2.58 0.40 9.58
CA LEU A 42 3.71 -0.31 10.16
C LEU A 42 4.97 0.52 10.00
N ILE A 43 5.68 0.79 11.10
CA ILE A 43 7.02 1.37 11.07
C ILE A 43 8.03 0.24 10.97
N VAL A 44 9.04 0.43 10.13
CA VAL A 44 10.17 -0.49 9.97
C VAL A 44 11.45 0.27 10.26
N GLY A 45 12.27 -0.24 11.17
CA GLY A 45 13.58 0.33 11.44
C GLY A 45 14.50 0.17 10.23
N MET A 46 15.07 1.27 9.72
CA MET A 46 16.10 1.18 8.67
C MET A 46 17.45 0.73 9.25
N ASN A 47 17.82 1.29 10.40
CA ASN A 47 19.07 1.00 11.10
C ASN A 47 18.92 -0.10 12.15
N GLY A 48 17.80 -0.83 12.16
CA GLY A 48 17.52 -1.85 13.16
C GLY A 48 16.59 -2.93 12.63
N TYR A 49 16.67 -4.13 13.21
CA TYR A 49 15.88 -5.29 12.78
C TYR A 49 14.55 -5.37 13.55
N TRP A 50 13.70 -4.35 13.42
CA TRP A 50 12.41 -4.31 14.09
C TRP A 50 11.30 -3.74 13.22
N LYS A 51 10.07 -4.13 13.55
CA LYS A 51 8.83 -3.64 12.94
C LYS A 51 7.83 -3.37 14.04
N LEU A 52 7.09 -2.27 13.96
CA LEU A 52 6.11 -1.87 14.97
C LEU A 52 4.81 -1.43 14.30
N PRO A 53 3.68 -2.11 14.54
CA PRO A 53 2.38 -1.61 14.11
C PRO A 53 2.02 -0.39 14.97
N ILE A 54 1.74 0.75 14.33
CA ILE A 54 1.43 2.01 15.02
C ILE A 54 -0.05 2.37 14.97
N GLY A 55 -0.81 1.72 14.10
CA GLY A 55 -2.25 1.94 14.00
C GLY A 55 -2.89 0.99 13.02
N TYR A 56 -4.13 0.63 13.30
CA TYR A 56 -4.98 -0.11 12.37
C TYR A 56 -6.38 0.49 12.35
N PHE A 57 -7.03 0.39 11.20
CA PHE A 57 -8.37 0.91 10.96
C PHE A 57 -9.18 -0.18 10.27
N LEU A 58 -10.36 -0.49 10.81
CA LEU A 58 -11.32 -1.40 10.19
C LEU A 58 -12.16 -0.57 9.23
N ILE A 59 -12.11 -0.88 7.94
CA ILE A 59 -12.69 -0.06 6.88
C ILE A 59 -13.48 -0.93 5.89
N ASP A 60 -14.55 -0.39 5.34
CA ASP A 60 -15.14 -0.97 4.12
C ASP A 60 -14.34 -0.50 2.91
N VAL A 61 -14.42 0.80 2.64
CA VAL A 61 -13.70 1.52 1.59
C VAL A 61 -13.24 2.86 2.17
N LEU A 62 -11.98 3.23 1.91
CA LEU A 62 -11.49 4.60 2.07
C LEU A 62 -10.93 5.07 0.74
N ASN A 63 -11.30 6.28 0.34
CA ASN A 63 -10.76 6.94 -0.83
C ASN A 63 -9.33 7.43 -0.55
N GLY A 64 -8.64 7.89 -1.61
CA GLY A 64 -7.25 8.35 -1.50
C GLY A 64 -7.09 9.49 -0.49
N GLN A 65 -8.00 10.47 -0.49
CA GLN A 65 -7.92 11.62 0.40
C GLN A 65 -8.06 11.24 1.87
N GLU A 66 -9.01 10.37 2.21
CA GLU A 66 -9.21 9.87 3.57
C GLU A 66 -7.97 9.11 4.07
N ARG A 67 -7.40 8.24 3.24
CA ARG A 67 -6.13 7.54 3.58
C ARG A 67 -4.96 8.52 3.71
N GLY A 68 -4.93 9.56 2.88
CA GLY A 68 -3.93 10.61 2.94
C GLY A 68 -3.96 11.37 4.26
N ASN A 69 -5.17 11.64 4.79
CA ASN A 69 -5.33 12.24 6.11
C ASN A 69 -4.80 11.33 7.23
N LEU A 70 -5.12 10.03 7.18
CA LEU A 70 -4.59 9.06 8.16
C LEU A 70 -3.07 8.94 8.08
N LEU A 71 -2.51 8.93 6.85
CA LEU A 71 -1.07 8.92 6.62
C LEU A 71 -0.41 10.19 7.17
N LYS A 72 -1.01 11.36 6.96
CA LYS A 72 -0.53 12.62 7.52
C LYS A 72 -0.47 12.56 9.05
N THR A 73 -1.55 12.14 9.69
CA THR A 73 -1.59 11.96 11.15
C THR A 73 -0.52 10.99 11.63
N ALA A 74 -0.30 9.88 10.91
CA ALA A 74 0.77 8.94 11.26
C ALA A 74 2.16 9.57 11.15
N ILE A 75 2.42 10.37 10.11
CA ILE A 75 3.68 11.10 9.93
C ILE A 75 3.89 12.11 11.09
N ASP A 76 2.86 12.89 11.42
CA ASP A 76 2.91 13.88 12.50
C ASP A 76 3.23 13.20 13.85
N LEU A 77 2.53 12.10 14.18
CA LEU A 77 2.79 11.33 15.40
C LEU A 77 4.19 10.71 15.46
N ILE A 78 4.75 10.28 14.31
CA ILE A 78 6.12 9.76 14.25
C ILE A 78 7.11 10.89 14.52
N ASN A 79 6.92 12.04 13.89
CA ASN A 79 7.80 13.18 14.06
C ASN A 79 7.83 13.68 15.51
N ASP A 80 6.69 13.65 16.21
CA ASP A 80 6.58 14.02 17.64
C ASP A 80 7.46 13.15 18.55
N THR A 81 7.81 11.92 18.13
CA THR A 81 8.74 11.06 18.89
C THR A 81 10.21 11.45 18.76
N GLY A 82 10.54 12.33 17.81
CA GLY A 82 11.92 12.65 17.44
C GLY A 82 12.58 11.64 16.49
N ALA A 83 11.83 10.64 15.99
CA ALA A 83 12.33 9.70 15.01
C ALA A 83 12.42 10.33 13.61
N HIS A 84 13.50 10.00 12.88
CA HIS A 84 13.67 10.44 11.49
C HIS A 84 12.92 9.53 10.51
N PHE A 85 11.87 10.06 9.88
CA PHE A 85 11.06 9.34 8.91
C PHE A 85 11.54 9.58 7.48
N HIS A 86 12.08 8.53 6.84
CA HIS A 86 12.79 8.66 5.56
C HIS A 86 11.98 8.21 4.33
N SER A 87 11.07 7.26 4.50
CA SER A 87 10.38 6.67 3.35
C SER A 87 9.06 6.00 3.69
N ILE A 88 8.18 5.96 2.70
CA ILE A 88 6.91 5.25 2.70
C ILE A 88 6.98 4.12 1.67
N THR A 89 6.40 2.97 1.97
CA THR A 89 6.28 1.85 1.03
C THR A 89 4.87 1.27 1.03
N PHE A 90 4.30 1.05 -0.15
CA PHE A 90 2.98 0.43 -0.34
C PHE A 90 2.90 -0.38 -1.63
N ASP A 91 1.86 -1.18 -1.80
CA ASP A 91 1.63 -1.98 -3.02
C ASP A 91 1.18 -1.12 -4.22
N GLY A 92 1.04 -1.72 -5.40
CA GLY A 92 0.64 -0.99 -6.61
C GLY A 92 -0.84 -0.61 -6.72
N ALA A 93 -1.62 -0.66 -5.64
CA ALA A 93 -3.02 -0.29 -5.72
C ALA A 93 -3.17 1.22 -5.98
N SER A 94 -4.01 1.60 -6.95
CA SER A 94 -4.20 3.01 -7.35
C SER A 94 -4.61 3.92 -6.19
N VAL A 95 -5.35 3.39 -5.22
CA VAL A 95 -5.76 4.10 -4.01
C VAL A 95 -4.59 4.45 -3.08
N ASN A 96 -3.53 3.62 -3.07
CA ASN A 96 -2.34 3.88 -2.27
C ASN A 96 -1.45 4.92 -2.96
N THR A 97 -1.42 4.96 -4.30
CA THR A 97 -0.82 6.09 -5.02
C THR A 97 -1.60 7.38 -4.75
N SER A 98 -2.94 7.34 -4.81
CA SER A 98 -3.75 8.54 -4.64
C SER A 98 -3.73 9.08 -3.21
N MET A 99 -3.39 8.29 -2.19
CA MET A 99 -3.23 8.78 -0.82
C MET A 99 -2.05 9.74 -0.62
N CYS A 100 -1.07 9.70 -1.52
CA CYS A 100 0.09 10.58 -1.47
C CYS A 100 -0.12 11.89 -2.25
N LEU A 101 -1.11 11.95 -3.15
CA LEU A 101 -1.40 13.15 -3.94
C LEU A 101 -1.72 14.38 -3.07
N PRO A 102 -2.51 14.29 -1.99
CA PRO A 102 -2.78 15.41 -1.09
C PRO A 102 -1.54 15.90 -0.33
N LEU A 103 -0.46 15.11 -0.27
CA LEU A 103 0.80 15.45 0.38
C LEU A 103 1.79 16.11 -0.60
N GLU A 104 1.25 16.85 -1.57
CA GLU A 104 1.98 17.62 -2.60
C GLU A 104 2.94 16.78 -3.47
N THR A 105 2.59 15.52 -3.72
CA THR A 105 3.42 14.65 -4.57
C THR A 105 3.10 14.85 -6.04
N ASN A 106 4.09 15.18 -6.86
CA ASN A 106 3.95 15.09 -8.32
C ASN A 106 4.39 13.71 -8.83
N PHE A 107 3.44 12.80 -9.04
CA PHE A 107 3.69 11.45 -9.55
C PHE A 107 3.94 11.37 -11.07
N LYS A 108 3.75 12.45 -11.83
CA LYS A 108 3.82 12.39 -13.30
C LYS A 108 5.25 12.48 -13.83
N ASP A 109 6.10 13.26 -13.17
CA ASP A 109 7.41 13.64 -13.73
C ASP A 109 8.59 13.49 -12.75
N GLN A 110 8.36 13.01 -11.52
CA GLN A 110 9.42 12.84 -10.53
C GLN A 110 9.86 11.39 -10.38
N THR A 111 11.16 11.16 -10.52
CA THR A 111 11.83 9.92 -10.10
C THR A 111 13.15 10.31 -9.43
N PRO A 112 13.38 9.96 -8.15
CA PRO A 112 12.49 9.20 -7.27
C PRO A 112 11.27 10.01 -6.81
N LEU A 113 10.16 9.30 -6.56
CA LEU A 113 8.94 9.87 -5.99
C LEU A 113 9.21 10.28 -4.54
N HIS A 114 8.77 11.46 -4.14
CA HIS A 114 8.91 11.94 -2.77
C HIS A 114 7.77 12.87 -2.39
N ILE A 115 7.47 12.90 -1.09
CA ILE A 115 6.62 13.90 -0.45
C ILE A 115 7.50 14.81 0.40
N VAL A 116 7.01 16.02 0.70
CA VAL A 116 7.71 16.93 1.62
C VAL A 116 7.13 16.74 3.01
N ASN A 117 7.99 16.50 4.00
CA ASN A 117 7.57 16.45 5.39
C ASN A 117 7.11 17.85 5.82
N PRO A 118 5.86 18.02 6.28
CA PRO A 118 5.30 19.33 6.62
C PRO A 118 6.00 20.01 7.81
N LEU A 119 6.73 19.26 8.65
CA LEU A 119 7.35 19.81 9.85
C LEU A 119 8.78 20.31 9.62
N ASN A 120 9.59 19.60 8.83
CA ASN A 120 11.01 19.87 8.69
C ASN A 120 11.47 20.11 7.24
N ASN A 121 10.54 20.09 6.27
CA ASN A 121 10.80 20.21 4.83
C ASN A 121 11.76 19.15 4.26
N GLU A 122 12.03 18.07 4.99
CA GLU A 122 12.81 16.95 4.47
C GLU A 122 12.00 16.12 3.49
N LYS A 123 12.71 15.46 2.56
CA LYS A 123 12.09 14.58 1.58
C LYS A 123 11.83 13.22 2.19
N ILE A 124 10.58 12.78 2.12
CA ILE A 124 10.18 11.41 2.43
C ILE A 124 9.99 10.68 1.11
N PHE A 125 10.83 9.70 0.83
CA PHE A 125 10.78 8.96 -0.44
C PHE A 125 9.62 7.98 -0.48
N VAL A 126 8.98 7.84 -1.64
CA VAL A 126 7.85 6.95 -1.85
C VAL A 126 8.28 5.79 -2.74
N PHE A 127 8.12 4.57 -2.24
CA PHE A 127 8.46 3.35 -2.95
C PHE A 127 7.25 2.46 -3.14
N TYR A 128 7.15 1.84 -4.31
CA TYR A 128 6.27 0.69 -4.50
C TYR A 128 6.97 -0.56 -4.02
N ASP A 129 6.25 -1.45 -3.34
CA ASP A 129 6.78 -2.74 -2.91
C ASP A 129 7.26 -3.54 -4.15
N PRO A 130 8.57 -3.81 -4.27
CA PRO A 130 9.13 -4.54 -5.40
C PRO A 130 8.52 -5.92 -5.59
N ALA A 131 8.17 -6.63 -4.50
CA ALA A 131 7.59 -7.97 -4.59
C ALA A 131 6.19 -7.92 -5.24
N HIS A 132 5.41 -6.88 -4.94
CA HIS A 132 4.14 -6.64 -5.59
C HIS A 132 4.31 -6.18 -7.05
N MET A 133 5.34 -5.38 -7.34
CA MET A 133 5.63 -4.89 -8.71
C MET A 133 6.16 -5.99 -9.63
N LEU A 134 6.91 -6.95 -9.10
CA LEU A 134 7.43 -8.10 -9.85
C LEU A 134 6.33 -9.04 -10.36
N LYS A 135 5.07 -8.88 -9.91
CA LYS A 135 3.89 -9.47 -10.58
C LYS A 135 3.72 -9.00 -12.03
N PHE A 136 4.58 -8.09 -12.51
CA PHE A 136 4.85 -7.83 -13.92
C PHE A 136 4.87 -9.09 -14.80
N ARG A 137 5.33 -10.25 -14.31
CA ARG A 137 5.23 -11.53 -15.05
C ARG A 137 3.80 -11.83 -15.50
N ASN A 138 2.80 -11.61 -14.65
CA ASN A 138 1.39 -11.88 -14.98
C ASN A 138 0.92 -10.91 -16.07
N ALA A 139 1.21 -9.61 -15.91
CA ALA A 139 0.91 -8.60 -16.91
C ALA A 139 1.61 -8.89 -18.25
N PHE A 140 2.86 -9.36 -18.21
CA PHE A 140 3.60 -9.72 -19.42
C PHE A 140 3.02 -10.96 -20.11
N GLY A 141 2.62 -11.97 -19.34
CA GLY A 141 1.94 -13.16 -19.88
C GLY A 141 0.59 -12.82 -20.52
N GLU A 142 -0.19 -11.92 -19.93
CA GLU A 142 -1.48 -11.48 -20.46
C GLU A 142 -1.33 -10.55 -21.69
N LYS A 143 -0.50 -9.50 -21.56
CA LYS A 143 -0.30 -8.51 -22.62
C LYS A 143 0.54 -9.04 -23.78
N ARG A 144 1.31 -10.11 -23.55
CA ARG A 144 2.20 -10.85 -24.49
C ARG A 144 3.31 -10.04 -25.14
N THR A 145 3.21 -8.72 -25.16
CA THR A 145 4.14 -7.79 -25.78
C THR A 145 4.33 -6.58 -24.88
N ILE A 146 5.59 -6.19 -24.70
CA ILE A 146 5.97 -4.99 -23.96
C ILE A 146 7.00 -4.26 -24.81
N GLN A 147 6.95 -2.94 -24.82
CA GLN A 147 7.90 -2.11 -25.55
C GLN A 147 8.92 -1.54 -24.57
N ASN A 148 10.20 -1.64 -24.91
CA ASN A 148 11.26 -1.02 -24.10
C ASN A 148 11.43 0.48 -24.45
N GLY A 149 12.30 1.17 -23.70
CA GLY A 149 12.58 2.60 -23.94
C GLY A 149 13.23 2.93 -25.29
N LYS A 150 13.69 1.92 -26.05
CA LYS A 150 14.22 2.07 -27.41
C LYS A 150 13.16 1.79 -28.50
N GLY A 151 11.94 1.45 -28.08
CA GLY A 151 10.85 1.10 -28.98
C GLY A 151 10.85 -0.37 -29.42
N GLU A 152 11.75 -1.21 -28.91
CA GLU A 152 11.86 -2.61 -29.28
C GLU A 152 10.81 -3.46 -28.55
N LEU A 153 10.26 -4.46 -29.24
CA LEU A 153 9.22 -5.34 -28.69
C LEU A 153 9.83 -6.54 -27.99
N ILE A 154 9.53 -6.66 -26.69
CA ILE A 154 9.79 -7.82 -25.86
C ILE A 154 8.54 -8.70 -25.89
N LYS A 155 8.65 -9.91 -26.46
CA LYS A 155 7.52 -10.84 -26.67
C LYS A 155 7.58 -12.02 -25.71
N TRP A 156 6.43 -12.38 -25.14
CA TRP A 156 6.26 -13.57 -24.31
C TRP A 156 6.59 -14.87 -25.08
N ASP A 157 6.38 -14.86 -26.39
CA ASP A 157 6.72 -15.95 -27.30
C ASP A 157 8.19 -16.38 -27.20
N TYR A 158 9.12 -15.46 -26.91
CA TYR A 158 10.52 -15.82 -26.70
C TYR A 158 10.74 -16.68 -25.45
N ILE A 159 9.95 -16.46 -24.38
CA ILE A 159 9.98 -17.29 -23.17
C ILE A 159 9.44 -18.69 -23.48
N GLN A 160 8.35 -18.79 -24.26
CA GLN A 160 7.79 -20.07 -24.67
C GLN A 160 8.77 -20.86 -25.54
N LYS A 161 9.40 -20.22 -26.52
CA LYS A 161 10.42 -20.84 -27.38
C LYS A 161 11.64 -21.31 -26.59
N LEU A 162 12.07 -20.53 -25.60
CA LEU A 162 13.16 -20.93 -24.70
C LEU A 162 12.78 -22.19 -23.90
N PHE A 163 11.57 -22.21 -23.33
CA PHE A 163 11.07 -23.36 -22.57
C PHE A 163 11.01 -24.64 -23.42
N GLU A 164 10.48 -24.58 -24.64
CA GLU A 164 10.45 -25.74 -25.55
C GLU A 164 11.85 -26.22 -25.91
N LYS A 165 12.80 -25.29 -26.15
CA LYS A 165 14.19 -25.63 -26.43
C LYS A 165 14.85 -26.36 -25.26
N GLU A 166 14.65 -25.88 -24.02
CA GLU A 166 15.22 -26.52 -22.84
C GLU A 166 14.61 -27.89 -22.56
N LYS A 167 13.31 -28.05 -22.79
CA LYS A 167 12.61 -29.34 -22.66
C LYS A 167 13.18 -30.38 -23.63
N ASN A 168 13.44 -29.99 -24.86
CA ASN A 168 14.01 -30.87 -25.90
C ASN A 168 15.50 -31.17 -25.71
N CYS A 169 16.24 -30.36 -24.93
CA CYS A 169 17.63 -30.64 -24.59
C CYS A 169 17.82 -31.55 -23.36
N ARG A 170 16.74 -31.86 -22.62
CA ARG A 170 16.76 -32.73 -21.43
C ARG A 170 16.20 -34.14 -21.69
N SER A 171 15.80 -34.44 -22.92
CA SER A 171 15.45 -35.78 -23.43
C SER A 171 16.63 -36.39 -24.17
#